data_AF-A0A434MNZ4-F1
#
_entry.id   AF-A0A434MNZ4-F1
#
_cell.length_a   1.000
_cell.length_b   1.000
_cell.length_c   1.000
_cell.angle_alpha   90.00
_cell.angle_beta   90.00
_cell.angle_gamma   90.00
#
_symmetry.space_group_name_H-M   'P 1'
#
loop_
_entity.id
_entity.type
_entity.pdbx_description
1 polymer ?
#
loop_
_entity_poly.entity_id
_entity_poly.type
_entity_poly.pdbx_seq_one_letter_code
_entity_poly.pdbx_strand_id
1 'polypeptide(L)'
;MIGFQDWRENASPFQRPLLVKFPISRRSFLLAAAGPAFATGQTISAEDAAMMNKVVLLGDSVFENGAYVAGGADVLAHLLRQLPIGWSAKLLAVDGSVMADVGRQLNRLPADATHLVVSIGGKDALGVS
;
A
#
# COMPACT_ATOMS: atom_id res chain seq x y z
N MET A 1 6.28 31.48 24.71
CA MET A 1 5.84 32.14 23.46
C MET A 1 6.70 31.54 22.36
N ILE A 2 6.24 30.46 21.73
CA ILE A 2 7.03 29.67 20.78
C ILE A 2 6.56 30.07 19.38
N GLY A 3 7.48 30.61 18.58
CA GLY A 3 7.20 31.07 17.21
C GLY A 3 7.07 29.91 16.25
N PHE A 4 6.03 29.96 15.41
CA PHE A 4 5.90 29.12 14.21
C PHE A 4 6.76 29.73 13.10
N GLN A 5 7.80 29.02 12.65
CA GLN A 5 8.49 29.37 11.40
C GLN A 5 7.65 28.86 10.22
N ASP A 6 7.21 29.79 9.35
CA ASP A 6 6.47 29.50 8.12
C ASP A 6 7.40 28.77 7.12
N TRP A 7 7.09 27.51 6.82
CA TRP A 7 7.92 26.62 5.99
C TRP A 7 7.84 26.94 4.48
N ARG A 8 7.14 28.01 4.08
CA ARG A 8 6.94 28.40 2.68
C ARG A 8 8.09 29.19 2.06
N GLU A 9 9.01 29.76 2.85
CA GLU A 9 9.95 30.75 2.31
C GLU A 9 11.31 30.19 1.86
N ASN A 10 11.62 28.90 2.08
CA ASN A 10 12.95 28.35 1.76
C ASN A 10 12.96 27.17 0.76
N ALA A 11 11.91 27.02 -0.04
CA ALA A 11 11.90 26.03 -1.12
C ALA A 11 12.51 26.63 -2.39
N SER A 12 13.74 26.22 -2.71
CA SER A 12 14.37 26.43 -4.02
C SER A 12 13.51 25.83 -5.15
N PRO A 13 13.59 26.37 -6.39
CA PRO A 13 12.75 25.89 -7.49
C PRO A 13 13.24 24.52 -7.98
N PHE A 14 12.70 23.45 -7.39
CA PHE A 14 12.86 22.10 -7.93
C PHE A 14 12.25 22.06 -9.33
N GLN A 15 13.10 21.72 -10.31
CA GLN A 15 12.71 21.51 -11.69
C GLN A 15 11.63 20.42 -11.77
N ARG A 16 10.53 20.72 -12.46
CA ARG A 16 9.38 19.83 -12.64
C ARG A 16 9.80 18.61 -13.47
N PRO A 17 9.75 17.37 -12.95
CA PRO A 17 9.76 16.20 -13.83
C PRO A 17 8.42 16.14 -14.58
N LEU A 18 8.50 15.80 -15.86
CA LEU A 18 7.38 15.69 -16.78
C LEU A 18 6.31 14.74 -16.21
N LEU A 19 5.12 15.30 -15.97
CA LEU A 19 3.92 14.57 -15.60
C LEU A 19 3.47 13.74 -16.81
N VAL A 20 3.82 12.45 -16.84
CA VAL A 20 3.12 11.48 -17.68
C VAL A 20 1.72 11.31 -17.10
N LYS A 21 0.79 12.08 -17.65
CA LYS A 21 -0.60 12.09 -17.24
C LYS A 21 -1.28 10.89 -17.89
N PHE A 22 -1.33 9.75 -17.20
CA PHE A 22 -2.19 8.63 -17.61
C PHE A 22 -3.66 9.06 -17.46
N PRO A 23 -4.45 9.18 -18.53
CA PRO A 23 -5.85 9.53 -18.40
C PRO A 23 -6.65 8.27 -18.07
N ILE A 24 -6.78 7.91 -16.80
CA ILE A 24 -7.79 6.92 -16.40
C ILE A 24 -9.14 7.66 -16.42
N SER A 25 -9.80 7.61 -17.57
CA SER A 25 -11.15 8.15 -17.79
C SER A 25 -12.17 7.28 -17.06
N ARG A 26 -12.93 7.88 -16.13
CA ARG A 26 -13.92 7.24 -15.24
C ARG A 26 -15.21 6.75 -15.93
N ARG A 27 -15.23 6.66 -17.25
CA ARG A 27 -16.44 6.37 -18.03
C ARG A 27 -16.09 5.45 -19.17
N SER A 28 -16.36 4.17 -18.98
CA SER A 28 -16.76 3.15 -19.97
C SER A 28 -16.31 1.81 -19.42
N PHE A 29 -17.23 0.94 -19.00
CA PHE A 29 -17.18 -0.51 -19.23
C PHE A 29 -18.50 -1.09 -18.68
N LEU A 30 -19.52 -1.03 -19.51
CA LEU A 30 -20.69 -1.91 -19.44
C LEU A 30 -20.75 -2.63 -20.79
N LEU A 31 -20.51 -3.95 -20.81
CA LEU A 31 -21.47 -4.96 -21.28
C LEU A 31 -20.93 -6.40 -21.20
N ALA A 32 -21.77 -7.26 -20.61
CA ALA A 32 -22.12 -8.65 -20.95
C ALA A 32 -21.05 -9.74 -21.15
N ALA A 33 -21.16 -10.82 -20.37
CA ALA A 33 -21.80 -12.06 -20.85
C ALA A 33 -22.05 -13.04 -19.69
N ALA A 34 -23.29 -13.52 -19.58
CA ALA A 34 -23.65 -14.67 -18.75
C ALA A 34 -23.25 -15.97 -19.48
N GLY A 35 -22.64 -16.92 -18.77
CA GLY A 35 -22.27 -18.26 -19.26
C GLY A 35 -21.59 -19.09 -18.16
N PRO A 36 -21.73 -20.42 -18.16
CA PRO A 36 -21.92 -21.23 -16.96
C PRO A 36 -20.64 -21.50 -16.15
N ALA A 37 -20.87 -21.78 -14.87
CA ALA A 37 -19.89 -22.28 -13.92
C ALA A 37 -19.15 -23.51 -14.45
N PHE A 38 -17.89 -23.33 -14.83
CA PHE A 38 -16.91 -24.41 -14.85
C PHE A 38 -15.99 -24.22 -13.65
N ALA A 39 -16.25 -25.00 -12.61
CA ALA A 39 -15.30 -25.25 -11.54
C ALA A 39 -14.10 -25.99 -12.13
N THR A 40 -13.09 -25.25 -12.58
CA THR A 40 -11.73 -25.79 -12.72
C THR A 40 -11.00 -25.37 -11.46
N GLY A 41 -10.87 -26.29 -10.51
CA GLY A 41 -9.88 -26.15 -9.45
C GLY A 41 -8.49 -26.17 -10.09
N GLN A 42 -8.01 -25.01 -10.54
CA GLN A 42 -6.63 -24.85 -10.95
C GLN A 42 -5.80 -24.93 -9.67
N THR A 43 -5.16 -26.07 -9.43
CA THR A 43 -4.06 -26.18 -8.48
C THR A 43 -2.93 -25.32 -9.02
N ILE A 44 -2.86 -24.08 -8.53
CA ILE A 44 -1.74 -23.16 -8.75
C ILE A 44 -0.48 -23.90 -8.30
N SER A 45 0.47 -24.11 -9.22
CA SER A 45 1.76 -24.72 -8.88
C SER A 45 2.48 -23.86 -7.84
N ALA A 46 3.34 -24.45 -7.00
CA ALA A 46 4.15 -23.67 -6.05
C ALA A 46 5.04 -22.63 -6.77
N GLU A 47 5.43 -22.93 -8.01
CA GLU A 47 6.19 -22.03 -8.88
C GLU A 47 5.32 -20.88 -9.40
N ASP A 48 4.07 -21.15 -9.78
CA ASP A 48 3.11 -20.10 -10.16
C ASP A 48 2.75 -19.22 -8.96
N ALA A 49 2.62 -19.81 -7.77
CA ALA A 49 2.45 -19.08 -6.51
C ALA A 49 3.66 -18.22 -6.16
N ALA A 50 4.88 -18.67 -6.47
CA ALA A 50 6.11 -17.90 -6.31
C ALA A 50 6.26 -16.78 -7.36
N MET A 51 5.65 -16.94 -8.54
CA MET A 51 5.61 -15.93 -9.61
C MET A 51 4.46 -14.91 -9.45
N MET A 52 3.56 -15.12 -8.48
CA MET A 52 2.47 -14.20 -8.20
C MET A 52 2.97 -12.96 -7.46
N ASN A 53 2.69 -11.79 -8.02
CA ASN A 53 3.08 -10.52 -7.42
C ASN A 53 2.44 -10.38 -6.03
N LYS A 54 3.30 -10.25 -5.02
CA LYS A 54 2.94 -9.95 -3.64
C LYS A 54 3.41 -8.57 -3.24
N VAL A 55 2.46 -7.75 -2.81
CA VAL A 55 2.70 -6.43 -2.21
C VAL A 55 2.79 -6.56 -0.70
N VAL A 56 3.79 -5.95 -0.08
CA VAL A 56 3.91 -5.90 1.38
C VAL A 56 3.91 -4.45 1.84
N LEU A 57 3.02 -4.14 2.78
CA LEU A 57 2.85 -2.82 3.38
C LEU A 57 3.63 -2.75 4.70
N LEU A 58 4.59 -1.83 4.79
CA LEU A 58 5.40 -1.55 5.98
C LEU A 58 5.15 -0.11 6.42
N GLY A 59 5.11 0.14 7.72
CA GLY A 59 4.80 1.46 8.24
C GLY A 59 4.18 1.48 9.61
N ASP A 60 3.41 2.53 9.85
CA ASP A 60 2.73 2.84 11.10
C ASP A 60 1.20 2.71 10.98
N SER A 61 0.45 3.41 11.83
CA SER A 61 -1.03 3.44 11.83
C SER A 61 -1.65 3.91 10.53
N VAL A 62 -0.90 4.55 9.63
CA VAL A 62 -1.43 4.91 8.30
C VAL A 62 -1.87 3.65 7.55
N PHE A 63 -1.09 2.55 7.66
CA PHE A 63 -1.43 1.28 7.03
C PHE A 63 -2.13 0.32 7.99
N GLU A 64 -1.75 0.30 9.26
CA GLU A 64 -2.41 -0.51 10.30
C GLU A 64 -3.60 0.24 10.89
N ASN A 65 -4.57 0.56 10.05
CA ASN A 65 -5.67 1.45 10.41
C ASN A 65 -7.00 0.74 10.74
N GLY A 66 -6.98 -0.59 10.87
CA GLY A 66 -8.18 -1.42 11.08
C GLY A 66 -9.00 -0.99 12.28
N ALA A 67 -8.35 -0.64 13.39
CA ALA A 67 -9.03 -0.18 14.61
C ALA A 67 -9.76 1.17 14.44
N TYR A 68 -9.40 1.97 13.43
CA TYR A 68 -9.96 3.31 13.20
C TYR A 68 -11.06 3.35 12.14
N VAL A 69 -11.27 2.24 11.43
CA VAL A 69 -12.35 2.13 10.45
C VAL A 69 -13.53 1.40 11.09
N ALA A 70 -14.58 2.15 11.44
CA ALA A 70 -15.77 1.63 12.14
C ALA A 70 -16.60 0.66 11.29
N GLY A 71 -16.06 -0.53 11.02
CA GLY A 71 -16.62 -1.51 10.08
C GLY A 71 -16.40 -1.17 8.60
N GLY A 72 -15.71 -0.06 8.31
CA GLY A 72 -15.28 0.31 6.96
C GLY A 72 -14.11 -0.55 6.48
N ALA A 73 -13.75 -0.41 5.21
CA ALA A 73 -12.57 -1.09 4.69
C ALA A 73 -11.29 -0.38 5.11
N ASP A 74 -10.42 -1.10 5.82
CA ASP A 74 -9.06 -0.67 6.10
C ASP A 74 -8.22 -0.58 4.81
N VAL A 75 -7.00 -0.05 4.92
CA VAL A 75 -6.12 0.14 3.75
C VAL A 75 -5.82 -1.18 3.06
N LEU A 76 -5.59 -2.27 3.81
CA LEU A 76 -5.31 -3.58 3.23
C LEU A 76 -6.53 -4.10 2.44
N ALA A 77 -7.72 -4.02 3.01
CA ALA A 77 -8.97 -4.42 2.38
C ALA A 77 -9.28 -3.56 1.15
N HIS A 78 -8.97 -2.26 1.19
CA HIS A 78 -9.09 -1.40 0.01
C HIS A 78 -8.10 -1.80 -1.08
N LEU A 79 -6.83 -2.02 -0.73
CA LEU A 79 -5.79 -2.43 -1.67
C LEU A 79 -6.16 -3.76 -2.35
N LEU A 80 -6.57 -4.77 -1.59
CA LEU A 80 -6.97 -6.07 -2.11
C LEU A 80 -8.08 -5.98 -3.15
N ARG A 81 -9.03 -5.04 -3.02
CA ARG A 81 -10.09 -4.82 -4.01
C ARG A 81 -9.61 -4.12 -5.30
N GLN A 82 -8.47 -3.44 -5.25
CA GLN A 82 -7.90 -2.72 -6.39
C GLN A 82 -6.80 -3.52 -7.10
N LEU A 83 -6.30 -4.58 -6.46
CA LEU A 83 -5.21 -5.38 -7.03
C LEU A 83 -5.68 -6.20 -8.24
N PRO A 84 -4.81 -6.40 -9.25
CA PRO A 84 -5.11 -7.29 -10.37
C PRO A 84 -5.36 -8.72 -9.89
N ILE A 85 -6.10 -9.49 -10.69
CA ILE A 85 -6.33 -10.91 -10.42
C ILE A 85 -4.97 -11.63 -10.28
N GLY A 86 -4.87 -12.48 -9.26
CA GLY A 86 -3.66 -13.24 -8.94
C GLY A 86 -2.62 -12.49 -8.12
N TRP A 87 -2.80 -11.20 -7.85
CA TRP A 87 -1.95 -10.47 -6.90
C TRP A 87 -2.41 -10.71 -5.47
N SER A 88 -1.46 -10.64 -4.54
CA SER A 88 -1.74 -10.70 -3.10
C SER A 88 -1.12 -9.51 -2.37
N ALA A 89 -1.64 -9.23 -1.17
CA ALA A 89 -1.07 -8.22 -0.29
C ALA A 89 -0.91 -8.76 1.13
N LYS A 90 0.12 -8.27 1.83
CA LYS A 90 0.37 -8.54 3.25
C LYS A 90 0.65 -7.24 3.99
N LEU A 91 0.07 -7.09 5.17
CA LEU A 91 0.34 -5.99 6.08
C LEU A 91 1.39 -6.41 7.11
N LEU A 92 2.49 -5.67 7.19
CA LEU A 92 3.53 -5.79 8.23
C LEU A 92 3.73 -4.48 9.02
N ALA A 93 3.01 -3.41 8.65
CA ALA A 93 2.93 -2.19 9.42
C ALA A 93 2.39 -2.47 10.82
N VAL A 94 2.83 -1.65 11.78
CA VAL A 94 2.45 -1.78 13.20
C VAL A 94 2.13 -0.38 13.71
N ASP A 95 0.94 -0.16 14.25
CA ASP A 95 0.62 1.11 14.89
C ASP A 95 1.69 1.49 15.92
N GLY A 96 2.00 2.77 15.93
CA GLY A 96 2.99 3.34 16.81
C GLY A 96 4.43 3.32 16.28
N SER A 97 4.71 2.62 15.17
CA SER A 97 6.07 2.48 14.64
C SER A 97 6.72 3.82 14.25
N VAL A 98 8.02 3.92 14.49
CA VAL A 98 8.90 5.00 14.00
C VAL A 98 9.89 4.46 12.98
N MET A 99 10.67 5.34 12.31
CA MET A 99 11.63 4.92 11.27
C MET A 99 12.60 3.82 11.74
N ALA A 100 13.03 3.86 13.01
CA ALA A 100 13.92 2.86 13.60
C ALA A 100 13.32 1.43 13.63
N ASP A 101 11.99 1.31 13.60
CA ASP A 101 11.30 0.01 13.72
C ASP A 101 11.17 -0.72 12.38
N VAL A 102 11.42 -0.04 11.25
CA VAL A 102 11.30 -0.62 9.90
C VAL A 102 12.16 -1.87 9.76
N GLY A 103 13.35 -1.89 10.37
CA GLY A 103 14.21 -3.09 10.36
C GLY A 103 13.53 -4.33 10.95
N ARG A 104 12.75 -4.18 12.03
CA ARG A 104 12.00 -5.29 12.62
C ARG A 104 10.85 -5.75 11.73
N GLN A 105 10.22 -4.84 10.99
CA GLN A 105 9.19 -5.19 10.00
C GLN A 105 9.78 -5.93 8.79
N LEU A 106 10.95 -5.49 8.31
CA LEU A 106 11.69 -6.15 7.22
C LEU A 106 12.08 -7.59 7.56
N ASN A 107 12.44 -7.87 8.82
CA ASN A 107 12.73 -9.24 9.27
C ASN A 107 11.54 -10.20 9.19
N ARG A 108 10.32 -9.69 9.00
CA ARG A 108 9.08 -10.48 8.85
C ARG A 108 8.62 -10.60 7.40
N LEU A 109 9.43 -10.11 6.45
CA LEU A 109 9.13 -10.20 5.04
C LEU A 109 9.00 -11.67 4.62
N PRO A 110 7.93 -12.01 3.87
CA PRO A 110 7.86 -13.30 3.25
C PRO A 110 8.88 -13.37 2.09
N ALA A 111 9.45 -14.55 1.85
CA ALA A 111 10.49 -14.74 0.83
C ALA A 111 9.99 -14.48 -0.60
N ASP A 112 8.67 -14.56 -0.81
CA ASP A 112 7.99 -14.30 -2.09
C ASP A 112 7.48 -12.85 -2.22
N ALA A 113 7.94 -11.93 -1.36
CA ALA A 113 7.62 -10.51 -1.50
C ALA A 113 8.26 -9.95 -2.79
N THR A 114 7.42 -9.40 -3.67
CA THR A 114 7.86 -8.82 -4.95
C THR A 114 7.88 -7.29 -4.94
N HIS A 115 6.99 -6.68 -4.16
CA HIS A 115 6.83 -5.23 -4.09
C HIS A 115 6.69 -4.81 -2.62
N LEU A 116 7.42 -3.76 -2.23
CA LEU A 116 7.33 -3.16 -0.90
C LEU A 116 6.75 -1.76 -1.02
N VAL A 117 5.81 -1.42 -0.14
CA VAL A 117 5.33 -0.06 0.04
C VAL A 117 5.61 0.35 1.47
N VAL A 118 6.33 1.46 1.65
CA VAL A 118 6.76 1.95 2.96
C VAL A 118 6.14 3.33 3.20
N SER A 119 5.39 3.46 4.29
CA SER A 119 4.85 4.75 4.77
C SER A 119 5.20 4.89 6.24
N ILE A 120 6.21 5.72 6.55
CA ILE A 120 6.69 5.95 7.91
C ILE A 120 7.37 7.32 8.00
N GLY A 121 7.50 7.85 9.22
CA GLY A 121 8.25 9.07 9.52
C GLY A 121 7.42 10.23 10.04
N GLY A 122 6.09 10.14 9.99
CA GLY A 122 5.22 11.19 10.54
C GLY A 122 5.45 11.40 12.04
N LYS A 123 5.60 10.30 12.79
CA LYS A 123 5.94 10.31 14.21
C LYS A 123 7.32 10.90 14.49
N ASP A 124 8.33 10.48 13.72
CA ASP A 124 9.71 10.98 13.85
C ASP A 124 9.78 12.50 13.60
N ALA A 125 9.07 12.98 12.58
CA ALA A 125 9.01 14.41 12.26
C ALA A 125 8.34 15.24 13.37
N LEU A 126 7.36 14.66 14.07
CA LEU A 126 6.66 15.30 15.19
C LEU A 126 7.36 15.09 16.54
N GLY A 127 8.38 14.23 16.62
CA GLY A 127 9.06 13.89 17.86
C GLY A 127 8.17 13.15 18.88
N VAL A 128 7.17 12.41 18.41
CA VAL A 128 6.24 11.65 19.26
C VAL A 128 6.44 10.15 19.05
N SER A 129 6.68 9.40 20.13
CA SER A 129 6.90 7.95 20.10
C SER A 129 5.81 7.25 20.88
#